data_AF-A0A1V5CYM0-F1
#
_entry.id   AF-A0A1V5CYM0-F1
#
_cell.length_a   1.000
_cell.length_b   1.000
_cell.length_c   1.000
_cell.angle_alpha   90.00
_cell.angle_beta   90.00
_cell.angle_gamma   90.00
#
_symmetry.space_group_name_H-M   'P 1'
#
loop_
_entity.id
_entity.type
_entity.pdbx_description
1 polymer ?
#
loop_
_entity_poly.entity_id
_entity_poly.type
_entity_poly.pdbx_seq_one_letter_code
_entity_poly.pdbx_strand_id
1 'polypeptide(L)'
;MKRLIGCLILVLAFVITVSGSYAAEKAHCPDVDFGCNTSAKSTKDDVGSVKVGECFKALPLPGCKVCRDSSYGEAAQDCNEKYPQQCKDGCWACDYTHCEPHSGVTYCYDKDGNIKMMNTL
;
A
#
# COMPACT_ATOMS: atom_id res chain seq x y z
N MET A 1 -42.40 -25.73 -25.03
CA MET A 1 -40.97 -25.45 -25.28
C MET A 1 -40.56 -24.00 -24.99
N LYS A 2 -41.32 -22.95 -25.39
CA LYS A 2 -40.97 -21.54 -25.12
C LYS A 2 -40.84 -21.14 -23.64
N ARG A 3 -41.57 -21.78 -22.72
CA ARG A 3 -41.52 -21.48 -21.27
C ARG A 3 -40.27 -22.00 -20.54
N LEU A 4 -39.65 -23.07 -21.04
CA LEU A 4 -38.42 -23.64 -20.46
C LEU A 4 -37.18 -22.81 -20.79
N ILE A 5 -37.15 -22.21 -21.99
CA ILE A 5 -36.06 -21.34 -22.44
C ILE A 5 -36.03 -20.04 -21.61
N GLY A 6 -37.19 -19.49 -21.26
CA GLY A 6 -37.28 -18.30 -20.40
C GLY A 6 -36.73 -18.51 -18.99
N CYS A 7 -37.01 -19.65 -18.35
CA CYS A 7 -36.45 -19.97 -17.04
C CYS A 7 -34.93 -20.16 -17.09
N LEU A 8 -34.41 -20.79 -18.15
CA LEU A 8 -32.97 -20.99 -18.31
C LEU A 8 -32.23 -19.67 -18.47
N ILE A 9 -32.78 -18.70 -19.21
CA ILE A 9 -32.21 -17.35 -19.36
C ILE A 9 -32.23 -16.60 -18.03
N LEU A 10 -33.31 -16.71 -17.24
CA LEU A 10 -33.42 -16.07 -15.93
C LEU A 10 -32.44 -16.65 -14.91
N VAL A 11 -32.25 -17.97 -14.89
CA VAL A 11 -31.26 -18.61 -14.00
C VAL A 11 -29.84 -18.25 -14.43
N LEU A 12 -29.55 -18.23 -15.74
CA LEU A 12 -28.24 -17.80 -16.23
C LEU A 12 -27.95 -16.32 -15.90
N ALA A 13 -28.95 -15.44 -16.07
CA ALA A 13 -28.83 -14.04 -15.71
C ALA A 13 -28.65 -13.84 -14.20
N PHE A 14 -29.35 -14.63 -13.37
CA PHE A 14 -29.21 -14.61 -11.91
C PHE A 14 -27.83 -15.13 -11.47
N VAL A 15 -27.32 -16.19 -12.10
CA VAL A 15 -25.95 -16.66 -11.84
C VAL A 15 -24.93 -15.63 -12.28
N ILE A 16 -25.10 -14.95 -13.41
CA ILE A 16 -24.18 -13.89 -13.87
C ILE A 16 -24.25 -12.66 -12.97
N THR A 17 -25.42 -12.22 -12.50
CA THR A 17 -25.53 -11.07 -11.58
C THR A 17 -25.00 -11.41 -10.20
N VAL A 18 -25.32 -12.59 -9.66
CA VAL A 18 -24.83 -13.03 -8.36
C VAL A 18 -23.32 -13.28 -8.41
N SER A 19 -22.79 -13.91 -9.46
CA SER A 19 -21.33 -14.09 -9.65
C SER A 19 -20.61 -12.78 -9.95
N GLY A 20 -21.27 -11.85 -10.64
CA GLY A 20 -20.76 -10.51 -10.93
C GLY A 20 -20.67 -9.62 -9.68
N SER A 21 -21.50 -9.86 -8.67
CA SER A 21 -21.40 -9.22 -7.35
C SER A 21 -20.29 -9.78 -6.47
N TYR A 22 -19.80 -11.01 -6.74
CA TYR A 22 -18.64 -11.59 -6.05
C TYR A 22 -17.30 -11.30 -6.76
N ALA A 23 -17.36 -10.75 -7.98
CA ALA A 23 -16.19 -10.27 -8.68
C ALA A 23 -15.85 -8.84 -8.21
N ALA A 24 -15.06 -8.77 -7.14
CA ALA A 24 -14.21 -7.63 -6.83
C ALA A 24 -14.90 -6.38 -6.23
N GLU A 25 -15.53 -6.54 -5.06
CA GLU A 25 -15.09 -5.67 -3.96
C GLU A 25 -13.63 -6.03 -3.70
N LYS A 26 -12.71 -5.46 -4.50
CA LYS A 26 -11.30 -5.42 -4.13
C LYS A 26 -11.31 -4.87 -2.71
N ALA A 27 -10.83 -5.64 -1.72
CA ALA A 27 -10.60 -5.10 -0.40
C ALA A 27 -9.89 -3.75 -0.60
N HIS A 28 -10.58 -2.66 -0.26
CA HIS A 28 -10.09 -1.32 -0.55
C HIS A 28 -8.91 -1.11 0.38
N CYS A 29 -7.71 -1.34 -0.14
CA CYS A 29 -6.50 -1.06 0.58
C CYS A 29 -6.30 0.46 0.52
N PRO A 30 -6.38 1.16 1.67
CA PRO A 30 -6.15 2.59 1.68
C PRO A 30 -4.71 2.86 1.25
N ASP A 31 -4.50 3.96 0.55
CA ASP A 31 -3.14 4.43 0.28
C ASP A 31 -2.41 4.66 1.62
N VAL A 32 -1.17 4.21 1.71
CA VAL A 32 -0.33 4.39 2.90
C VAL A 32 0.44 5.69 2.79
N ASP A 33 0.51 6.43 3.89
CA ASP A 33 1.28 7.66 3.99
C ASP A 33 2.67 7.36 4.55
N PHE A 34 3.71 7.69 3.79
CA PHE A 34 5.10 7.57 4.20
C PHE A 34 5.67 8.94 4.50
N GLY A 35 6.25 9.10 5.69
CA GLY A 35 7.06 10.27 6.03
C GLY A 35 8.38 10.27 5.31
N CYS A 36 8.68 11.37 4.63
CA CYS A 36 9.97 11.59 4.00
C CYS A 36 10.94 12.13 5.05
N ASN A 37 11.97 11.36 5.39
CA ASN A 37 12.96 11.73 6.39
C ASN A 37 14.35 11.78 5.76
N THR A 38 15.15 12.78 6.12
CA THR A 38 16.56 12.85 5.68
C THR A 38 17.45 11.82 6.39
N SER A 39 16.92 11.14 7.42
CA SER A 39 17.63 10.15 8.23
C SER A 39 16.68 9.07 8.75
N ALA A 40 17.06 7.81 8.62
CA ALA A 40 16.36 6.69 9.26
C ALA A 40 16.76 6.48 10.73
N LYS A 41 17.04 7.55 11.48
CA LYS A 41 17.38 7.49 12.91
C LYS A 41 16.44 8.32 13.80
N SER A 42 15.70 9.26 13.24
CA SER A 42 14.91 10.23 14.01
C SER A 42 13.73 10.74 13.19
N THR A 43 12.57 10.88 13.83
CA THR A 43 11.36 11.49 13.23
C THR A 43 11.42 13.01 13.21
N LYS A 44 12.46 13.61 13.82
CA LYS A 44 12.70 15.06 13.80
C LYS A 44 13.29 15.54 12.46
N ASP A 45 13.68 14.60 11.61
CA ASP A 45 14.30 14.86 10.31
C ASP A 45 13.26 14.74 9.16
N ASP A 46 11.97 14.80 9.50
CA ASP A 46 10.82 14.75 8.59
C ASP A 46 10.71 16.04 7.78
N VAL A 47 10.58 15.91 6.46
CA VAL A 47 10.50 17.01 5.51
C VAL A 47 9.16 17.06 4.76
N GLY A 48 8.25 16.15 5.08
CA GLY A 48 6.96 15.99 4.42
C GLY A 48 6.59 14.53 4.24
N SER A 49 5.63 14.25 3.34
CA SER A 49 5.14 12.88 3.15
C SER A 49 4.72 12.59 1.71
N VAL A 50 4.62 11.30 1.38
CA VAL A 50 4.14 10.78 0.09
C VAL A 50 3.10 9.69 0.34
N LYS A 51 2.09 9.62 -0.54
CA LYS A 51 1.09 8.56 -0.49
C LYS A 51 1.42 7.51 -1.54
N VAL A 52 1.44 6.26 -1.11
CA VAL A 52 1.68 5.11 -2.00
C VAL A 52 0.45 4.22 -1.99
N GLY A 53 -0.02 3.89 -3.20
CA GLY A 53 -1.19 3.05 -3.37
C GLY A 53 -0.97 1.62 -2.93
N GLU A 54 -1.89 1.08 -2.14
CA GLU A 54 -1.89 -0.32 -1.74
C GLU A 54 -2.93 -1.13 -2.52
N CYS A 55 -2.57 -2.37 -2.82
CA CYS A 55 -3.39 -3.34 -3.49
C CYS A 55 -3.56 -4.56 -2.59
N PHE A 56 -4.76 -5.12 -2.61
CA PHE A 56 -5.00 -6.40 -1.97
C PHE A 56 -4.23 -7.50 -2.71
N LYS A 57 -3.29 -8.15 -2.02
CA LYS A 57 -2.68 -9.40 -2.48
C LYS A 57 -3.32 -10.55 -1.69
N ALA A 58 -3.93 -11.48 -2.41
CA ALA A 58 -4.61 -12.64 -1.82
C ALA A 58 -3.64 -13.77 -1.40
N LEU A 59 -2.40 -13.77 -1.91
CA LEU A 59 -1.39 -14.81 -1.70
C LEU A 59 0.01 -14.20 -1.61
N PRO A 60 0.95 -14.76 -0.83
CA PRO A 60 0.85 -15.96 0.02
C PRO A 60 0.19 -15.72 1.39
N LEU A 61 0.09 -14.47 1.83
CA LEU A 61 -0.73 -14.05 2.96
C LEU A 61 -1.72 -13.00 2.46
N PRO A 62 -3.03 -13.14 2.71
CA PRO A 62 -4.00 -12.14 2.34
C PRO A 62 -3.72 -10.85 3.11
N GLY A 63 -3.54 -9.74 2.41
CA GLY A 63 -3.25 -8.45 3.02
C GLY A 63 -3.15 -7.32 2.01
N CYS A 64 -3.08 -6.10 2.54
CA CYS A 64 -2.73 -4.93 1.75
C CYS A 64 -1.21 -4.85 1.62
N LYS A 65 -0.77 -4.59 0.40
CA LYS A 65 0.65 -4.37 0.09
C LYS A 65 0.71 -3.30 -0.99
N VAL A 66 1.78 -2.52 -1.02
CA VAL A 66 2.08 -1.60 -2.12
C VAL A 66 1.79 -2.26 -3.49
N CYS A 67 1.02 -1.55 -4.34
CA CYS A 67 0.46 -2.06 -5.58
C CYS A 67 1.50 -2.47 -6.63
N ARG A 68 2.68 -1.87 -6.60
CA ARG A 68 3.75 -2.11 -7.57
C ARG A 68 4.63 -3.25 -7.06
N ASP A 69 5.13 -4.08 -7.98
CA ASP A 69 5.97 -5.23 -7.64
C ASP A 69 7.33 -4.83 -7.02
N SER A 70 7.69 -3.56 -7.14
CA SER A 70 8.88 -2.94 -6.56
C SER A 70 8.63 -2.53 -5.10
N SER A 71 9.59 -2.91 -4.27
CA SER A 71 9.73 -2.65 -2.84
C SER A 71 9.20 -1.30 -2.32
N TYR A 72 8.93 -1.25 -1.01
CA TYR A 72 8.75 -0.03 -0.22
C TYR A 72 9.77 1.11 -0.49
N GLY A 73 10.90 0.83 -1.16
CA GLY A 73 11.83 1.85 -1.65
C GLY A 73 11.29 2.80 -2.73
N GLU A 74 10.18 2.48 -3.41
CA GLU A 74 9.51 3.45 -4.28
C GLU A 74 9.01 4.67 -3.50
N ALA A 75 8.52 4.49 -2.27
CA ALA A 75 8.14 5.61 -1.43
C ALA A 75 9.32 6.56 -1.18
N ALA A 76 10.53 6.01 -1.02
CA ALA A 76 11.74 6.80 -0.83
C ALA A 76 12.18 7.50 -2.13
N GLN A 77 11.96 6.87 -3.29
CA GLN A 77 12.16 7.51 -4.60
C GLN A 77 11.19 8.69 -4.77
N ASP A 78 9.90 8.50 -4.47
CA ASP A 78 8.89 9.56 -4.50
C ASP A 78 9.25 10.70 -3.54
N CYS A 79 9.78 10.39 -2.34
CA CYS A 79 10.31 11.39 -1.42
C CYS A 79 11.47 12.20 -2.02
N ASN A 80 12.42 11.54 -2.68
CA ASN A 80 13.56 12.21 -3.33
C ASN A 80 13.13 13.10 -4.49
N GLU A 81 12.15 12.68 -5.27
CA GLU A 81 11.60 13.44 -6.38
C GLU A 81 10.77 14.64 -5.91
N LYS A 82 9.98 14.46 -4.85
CA LYS A 82 9.12 15.50 -4.28
C LYS A 82 9.88 16.55 -3.48
N TYR A 83 10.95 16.16 -2.79
CA TYR A 83 11.74 17.02 -1.89
C TYR A 83 13.24 17.06 -2.25
N PRO A 84 13.63 17.38 -3.50
CA PRO A 84 15.00 17.21 -4.00
C PRO A 84 16.03 18.12 -3.30
N GLN A 85 15.60 19.24 -2.73
CA GLN A 85 16.50 20.16 -2.02
C GLN A 85 16.86 19.68 -0.62
N GLN A 86 15.92 19.01 0.04
CA GLN A 86 16.07 18.47 1.39
C GLN A 86 16.69 17.06 1.33
N CYS A 87 16.36 16.29 0.30
CA CYS A 87 16.78 14.91 0.09
C CYS A 87 18.07 14.76 -0.75
N LYS A 88 18.99 15.73 -0.69
CA LYS A 88 20.20 15.74 -1.55
C LYS A 88 21.05 14.47 -1.43
N ASP A 89 21.13 13.92 -0.22
CA ASP A 89 21.89 12.71 0.09
C ASP A 89 21.03 11.44 0.07
N GLY A 90 19.78 11.55 -0.36
CA GLY A 90 18.77 10.51 -0.31
C GLY A 90 17.96 10.53 0.98
N CYS A 91 16.65 10.68 0.83
CA CYS A 91 15.67 10.50 1.89
C CYS A 91 15.25 9.04 2.03
N TRP A 92 14.76 8.76 3.22
CA TRP A 92 14.10 7.54 3.63
C TRP A 92 12.59 7.78 3.66
N ALA A 93 11.82 6.75 3.31
CA ALA A 93 10.37 6.74 3.47
C ALA A 93 10.01 5.92 4.70
N CYS A 94 9.40 6.56 5.69
CA CYS A 94 9.07 5.98 6.98
C CYS A 94 7.58 5.70 7.08
N ASP A 95 7.23 4.45 7.29
CA ASP A 95 5.86 4.02 7.48
C ASP A 95 5.45 4.20 8.94
N TYR A 96 4.75 5.31 9.21
CA TYR A 96 4.21 5.60 10.54
C TYR A 96 2.89 4.87 10.80
N THR A 97 2.28 4.31 9.76
CA THR A 97 0.95 3.69 9.79
C THR A 97 1.03 2.24 10.27
N HIS A 98 2.12 1.55 9.93
CA HIS A 98 2.44 0.20 10.42
C HIS A 98 3.20 0.19 11.75
N CYS A 99 3.29 1.33 12.45
CA CYS A 99 3.73 1.35 13.84
C CYS A 99 2.79 0.46 14.66
N GLU A 100 3.25 -0.71 15.11
CA GLU A 100 2.51 -1.44 16.13
C GLU A 100 2.36 -0.51 17.34
N PRO A 101 1.13 -0.27 17.84
CA PRO A 101 0.85 0.73 18.90
C PRO A 101 1.55 0.45 20.24
N HIS A 102 2.30 -0.65 20.34
CA HIS A 102 3.05 -1.07 21.52
C HIS A 102 4.57 -1.18 21.32
N SER A 103 5.09 -1.07 20.09
CA SER A 103 6.53 -1.26 19.84
C SER A 103 7.31 0.05 19.75
N GLY A 104 6.65 1.16 19.38
CA GLY A 104 7.36 2.41 19.08
C GLY A 104 8.37 2.26 17.93
N VAL A 105 8.20 1.25 17.07
CA VAL A 105 9.10 0.98 15.96
C VAL A 105 8.50 1.56 14.68
N THR A 106 9.19 2.51 14.08
CA THR A 106 8.91 2.98 12.72
C THR A 106 9.82 2.26 11.74
N TYR A 107 9.27 1.74 10.65
CA TYR A 107 10.04 1.13 9.57
C TYR A 107 10.32 2.18 8.50
N CYS A 108 11.61 2.41 8.20
CA CYS A 108 12.04 3.33 7.17
C CYS A 108 12.77 2.59 6.06
N TYR A 109 12.45 2.94 4.82
CA TYR A 109 12.98 2.31 3.63
C TYR A 109 13.82 3.31 2.84
N ASP A 110 14.98 2.91 2.34
CA ASP A 110 15.73 3.71 1.37
C ASP A 110 15.22 3.48 -0.06
N LYS A 111 15.76 4.23 -1.03
CA LYS A 111 15.39 4.14 -2.45
C LYS A 111 15.58 2.74 -3.07
N ASP A 112 16.42 1.90 -2.45
CA ASP A 112 16.73 0.53 -2.90
C ASP A 112 15.83 -0.49 -2.18
N GLY A 113 14.96 -0.04 -1.26
CA GLY A 113 14.03 -0.86 -0.49
C GLY A 113 14.63 -1.49 0.76
N ASN A 114 15.85 -1.12 1.16
CA ASN A 114 16.43 -1.62 2.40
C ASN A 114 15.72 -1.00 3.60
N ILE A 115 15.36 -1.84 4.57
CA ILE A 115 14.62 -1.45 5.76
C ILE A 115 15.56 -1.11 6.92
N LYS A 116 15.23 -0.05 7.66
CA LYS A 116 15.79 0.26 8.97
C LYS A 116 14.67 0.46 9.98
N MET A 117 14.85 -0.10 11.16
CA MET A 117 13.97 0.09 12.30
C MET A 117 14.44 1.31 13.10
N MET A 118 13.52 2.24 13.32
CA MET A 118 13.69 3.39 14.20
C MET A 118 12.92 3.15 15.49
N ASN A 119 13.62 3.19 16.63
CA ASN A 119 12.96 3.24 17.94
C ASN A 119 12.57 4.70 18.22
N THR A 120 11.28 4.98 18.36
CA THR A 120 10.73 6.29 18.74
C THR A 120 10.80 6.55 20.25
N LEU A 121 11.96 6.25 20.87
CA LEU A 121 12.24 6.52 22.29
C LEU A 121 12.22 8.02 22.63
#